data_AF-A0A1G2XGQ6-F1
#
_entry.id   AF-A0A1G2XGQ6-F1
#
_cell.length_a   1.000
_cell.length_b   1.000
_cell.length_c   1.000
_cell.angle_alpha   90.00
_cell.angle_beta   90.00
_cell.angle_gamma   90.00
#
_symmetry.space_group_name_H-M   'P 1'
#
loop_
_entity.id
_entity.type
_entity.pdbx_description
1 polymer ?
#
loop_
_entity_poly.entity_id
_entity_poly.type
_entity_poly.pdbx_seq_one_letter_code
_entity_poly.pdbx_strand_id
1 'polypeptide(L)'
;MIIDNGFSKTILENLYDGVYFVDCDRKILYWNKGAENITGYTSSEVLGKRCSDNITQIDDSGVQLCMTTCPLAKTVDDSMPREINLYIRHKKGHRVPVLVRTTTLQDSQGKVVGAVEIFSDNTPKLAITQRIKELEKMALLDPLTELANRRYIELNMQTKLDEMRRYGRPFGILFMDIDHFKKINDLHGHDIGDKVLIMVSNTFIKNVRTSDIVGRWGGEEFLAIIPNINEDQLYFTANKLCVLVEQSGFSLDSGIVQVTVSIGATLAQPKDTIETLLERADKLLYYSKTTGRNRVSIERNLISG
;
A
#
# COMPACT_ATOMS: atom_id res chain seq x y z
N MET A 1 11.93 -19.59 -44.22
CA MET A 1 11.27 -18.37 -44.73
C MET A 1 12.16 -17.20 -44.34
N ILE A 2 12.79 -16.53 -45.31
CA ILE A 2 13.63 -15.35 -45.04
C ILE A 2 12.68 -14.15 -44.93
N ILE A 3 12.81 -13.38 -43.87
CA ILE A 3 12.02 -12.16 -43.65
C ILE A 3 12.44 -11.14 -44.71
N ASP A 4 11.52 -10.75 -45.59
CA ASP A 4 11.73 -9.65 -46.53
C ASP A 4 11.25 -8.31 -45.93
N ASN A 5 11.51 -7.21 -46.64
CA ASN A 5 11.13 -5.86 -46.17
C ASN A 5 9.61 -5.70 -45.99
N GLY A 6 8.78 -6.43 -46.76
CA GLY A 6 7.33 -6.38 -46.64
C GLY A 6 6.83 -7.10 -45.38
N PHE A 7 7.46 -8.22 -45.04
CA PHE A 7 7.17 -8.97 -43.83
C PHE A 7 7.59 -8.21 -42.56
N SER A 8 8.77 -7.58 -42.55
CA SER A 8 9.24 -6.74 -41.43
C SER A 8 8.27 -5.59 -41.11
N LYS A 9 7.76 -4.91 -42.14
CA LYS A 9 6.75 -3.86 -41.95
C LYS A 9 5.46 -4.42 -41.37
N THR A 10 5.01 -5.57 -41.86
CA THR A 10 3.79 -6.23 -41.38
C THR A 10 3.90 -6.60 -39.89
N ILE A 11 5.07 -7.05 -39.43
CA ILE A 11 5.30 -7.31 -38.00
C ILE A 11 5.09 -6.02 -37.19
N LEU A 12 5.73 -4.92 -37.58
CA LEU A 12 5.64 -3.64 -36.85
C LEU A 12 4.20 -3.10 -36.81
N GLU A 13 3.43 -3.25 -37.88
CA GLU A 13 2.01 -2.83 -37.91
C GLU A 13 1.10 -3.67 -37.01
N ASN A 14 1.49 -4.89 -36.64
CA ASN A 14 0.71 -5.77 -35.78
C ASN A 14 1.16 -5.76 -34.31
N LEU A 15 2.11 -4.90 -33.94
CA LEU A 15 2.49 -4.70 -32.55
C LEU A 15 1.43 -3.91 -31.79
N TYR A 16 1.13 -4.34 -30.56
CA TYR A 16 0.31 -3.57 -29.62
C TYR A 16 1.04 -2.30 -29.14
N ASP A 17 2.36 -2.38 -28.99
CA ASP A 17 3.20 -1.25 -28.63
C ASP A 17 3.24 -0.22 -29.76
N GLY A 18 3.29 1.05 -29.36
CA GLY A 18 3.56 2.13 -30.28
C GLY A 18 5.02 2.12 -30.69
N VAL A 19 5.26 2.11 -32.00
CA VAL A 19 6.60 2.18 -32.57
C VAL A 19 6.63 3.31 -33.59
N TYR A 20 7.59 4.22 -33.42
CA TYR A 20 7.88 5.22 -34.42
C TYR A 20 9.37 5.45 -34.59
N PHE A 21 9.74 5.93 -35.76
CA PHE A 21 11.11 6.29 -36.12
C PHE A 21 11.18 7.77 -36.46
N VAL A 22 12.24 8.41 -35.99
CA VAL A 22 12.59 9.79 -36.34
C VAL A 22 13.97 9.86 -36.97
N ASP A 23 14.19 10.87 -37.83
CA ASP A 23 15.54 11.27 -38.23
C ASP A 23 16.27 12.04 -37.12
N CYS A 24 17.52 12.44 -37.37
CA CYS A 24 18.33 13.23 -36.44
C CYS A 24 17.75 14.62 -36.14
N ASP A 25 16.83 15.14 -36.97
CA ASP A 25 16.10 16.40 -36.74
C ASP A 25 14.79 16.19 -35.95
N ARG A 26 14.56 14.96 -35.46
CA ARG A 26 13.36 14.51 -34.73
C ARG A 26 12.07 14.55 -35.55
N LYS A 27 12.18 14.50 -36.88
CA LYS A 27 11.04 14.41 -37.79
C LYS A 27 10.56 12.98 -37.88
N ILE A 28 9.27 12.73 -37.68
CA ILE A 28 8.69 11.39 -37.70
C ILE A 28 8.64 10.88 -39.15
N LEU A 29 9.25 9.72 -39.39
CA LEU A 29 9.32 9.07 -40.70
C LEU A 29 8.57 7.73 -40.75
N TYR A 30 8.28 7.13 -39.59
CA TYR A 30 7.47 5.92 -39.48
C TYR A 30 6.57 6.01 -38.25
N TRP A 31 5.36 5.46 -38.35
CA TRP A 31 4.36 5.46 -37.28
C TRP A 31 3.45 4.23 -37.45
N ASN A 32 3.55 3.25 -36.56
CA ASN A 32 2.79 2.00 -36.67
C ASN A 32 1.36 2.13 -36.13
N LYS A 33 0.55 1.09 -36.36
CA LYS A 33 -0.82 1.02 -35.83
C LYS A 33 -0.92 1.06 -34.29
N GLY A 34 0.01 0.44 -33.57
CA GLY A 34 0.06 0.52 -32.10
C GLY A 34 0.16 1.96 -31.60
N ALA A 35 0.98 2.79 -32.28
CA ALA A 35 1.18 4.18 -31.93
C ALA A 35 -0.08 5.01 -32.21
N GLU A 36 -0.81 4.70 -33.28
CA GLU A 36 -2.13 5.29 -33.54
C GLU A 36 -3.13 4.96 -32.43
N ASN A 37 -3.18 3.69 -32.01
CA ASN A 37 -4.12 3.23 -31.00
C ASN A 37 -3.88 3.87 -29.62
N ILE A 38 -2.62 3.99 -29.22
CA ILE A 38 -2.25 4.51 -27.89
C ILE A 38 -2.34 6.05 -27.84
N THR A 39 -1.98 6.76 -28.92
CA THR A 39 -1.95 8.24 -28.92
C THR A 39 -3.19 8.89 -29.50
N GLY A 40 -3.96 8.16 -30.29
CA GLY A 40 -5.10 8.65 -31.05
C GLY A 40 -4.74 9.46 -32.30
N TYR A 41 -3.46 9.69 -32.60
CA TYR A 41 -3.03 10.35 -33.84
C TYR A 41 -2.78 9.31 -34.94
N THR A 42 -3.33 9.56 -36.12
CA THR A 42 -3.04 8.72 -37.29
C THR A 42 -1.65 9.03 -37.85
N SER A 43 -1.04 8.05 -38.52
CA SER A 43 0.22 8.21 -39.26
C SER A 43 0.19 9.45 -40.18
N SER A 44 -0.89 9.64 -40.93
CA SER A 44 -1.07 10.80 -41.82
C SER A 44 -1.02 12.16 -41.12
N GLU A 45 -1.33 12.22 -39.83
CA GLU A 45 -1.34 13.46 -39.06
C GLU A 45 0.02 13.85 -38.48
N VAL A 46 0.92 12.87 -38.34
CA VAL A 46 2.20 13.04 -37.63
C VAL A 46 3.42 12.85 -38.52
N LEU A 47 3.30 12.10 -39.62
CA LEU A 47 4.40 11.90 -40.56
C LEU A 47 4.89 13.25 -41.10
N GLY A 48 6.21 13.42 -41.07
CA GLY A 48 6.88 14.64 -41.49
C GLY A 48 6.83 15.80 -40.50
N LYS A 49 6.20 15.66 -39.33
CA LYS A 49 6.24 16.64 -38.24
C LYS A 49 7.29 16.28 -37.21
N ARG A 50 7.63 17.21 -36.32
CA ARG A 50 8.51 16.89 -35.19
C ARG A 50 7.71 16.17 -34.12
N CYS A 51 8.33 15.19 -33.45
CA CYS A 51 7.64 14.45 -32.38
C CYS A 51 7.10 15.37 -31.26
N SER A 52 7.79 16.47 -30.97
CA SER A 52 7.38 17.50 -30.00
C SER A 52 6.09 18.25 -30.35
N ASP A 53 5.69 18.29 -31.62
CA ASP A 53 4.53 19.08 -32.08
C ASP A 53 3.22 18.45 -31.58
N ASN A 54 3.14 17.12 -31.63
CA ASN A 54 1.94 16.36 -31.32
C ASN A 54 2.05 15.58 -30.01
N ILE A 55 3.18 14.90 -29.80
CA ILE A 55 3.38 13.88 -28.76
C ILE A 55 4.24 14.47 -27.63
N THR A 56 3.69 15.46 -26.93
CA THR A 56 4.43 16.06 -25.81
C THR A 56 4.56 15.06 -24.67
N GLN A 57 5.78 14.91 -24.16
CA GLN A 57 6.14 14.01 -23.06
C GLN A 57 6.35 14.81 -21.77
N ILE A 58 5.80 14.32 -20.65
CA ILE A 58 6.06 14.84 -19.29
C ILE A 58 6.44 13.71 -18.34
N ASP A 59 7.27 13.99 -17.35
CA ASP A 59 7.56 13.03 -16.27
C ASP A 59 6.51 13.06 -15.15
N ASP A 60 6.74 12.26 -14.11
CA ASP A 60 5.90 12.17 -12.90
C ASP A 60 5.91 13.45 -12.05
N SER A 61 6.94 14.28 -12.17
CA SER A 61 7.03 15.61 -11.55
C SER A 61 6.32 16.71 -12.36
N GLY A 62 5.85 16.39 -13.56
CA GLY A 62 5.15 17.32 -14.46
C GLY A 62 6.08 18.15 -15.36
N VAL A 63 7.38 17.85 -15.42
CA VAL A 63 8.33 18.57 -16.26
C VAL A 63 8.16 18.17 -17.73
N GLN A 64 8.16 19.15 -18.64
CA GLN A 64 8.11 18.89 -20.09
C GLN A 64 9.45 18.39 -20.63
N LEU A 65 9.51 17.09 -20.95
CA LEU A 65 10.73 16.42 -21.36
C LEU A 65 11.18 16.83 -22.77
N CYS A 66 10.25 17.09 -23.69
CA CYS A 66 10.58 17.45 -25.08
C CYS A 66 11.36 18.78 -25.22
N MET A 67 11.31 19.64 -24.19
CA MET A 67 11.91 20.98 -24.15
C MET A 67 13.16 21.08 -23.27
N THR A 68 13.36 20.12 -22.35
CA THR A 68 14.46 20.14 -21.39
C THR A 68 15.41 18.97 -21.62
N THR A 69 14.94 17.77 -21.32
CA THR A 69 15.75 16.56 -21.18
C THR A 69 15.12 15.41 -21.94
N CYS A 70 14.95 15.57 -23.25
CA CYS A 70 14.23 14.61 -24.08
C CYS A 70 15.00 13.27 -24.14
N PRO A 71 14.39 12.14 -23.70
CA PRO A 71 15.05 10.83 -23.73
C PRO A 71 15.52 10.45 -25.13
N LEU A 72 14.68 10.69 -26.14
CA LEU A 72 14.97 10.40 -27.54
C LEU A 72 16.16 11.23 -28.06
N ALA A 73 16.20 12.54 -27.77
CA ALA A 73 17.30 13.41 -28.19
C ALA A 73 18.62 12.96 -27.56
N LYS A 74 18.63 12.69 -26.26
CA LYS A 74 19.82 12.18 -25.58
C LYS A 74 20.30 10.84 -26.18
N THR A 75 19.39 9.97 -26.58
CA THR A 75 19.72 8.71 -27.24
C THR A 75 20.36 8.91 -28.60
N VAL A 76 19.88 9.88 -29.39
CA VAL A 76 20.55 10.25 -30.64
C VAL A 76 21.97 10.78 -30.38
N ASP A 77 22.16 11.57 -29.32
CA ASP A 77 23.44 12.21 -29.01
C ASP A 77 24.52 11.21 -28.56
N ASP A 78 24.18 10.26 -27.68
CA ASP A 78 25.16 9.34 -27.07
C ASP A 78 25.04 7.87 -27.49
N SER A 79 24.04 7.55 -28.32
CA SER A 79 23.74 6.17 -28.76
C SER A 79 23.47 5.17 -27.63
N MET A 80 23.16 5.63 -26.41
CA MET A 80 22.81 4.74 -25.31
C MET A 80 21.29 4.48 -25.28
N PRO A 81 20.86 3.21 -25.22
CA PRO A 81 19.44 2.91 -25.08
C PRO A 81 18.92 3.39 -23.72
N ARG A 82 17.65 3.82 -23.71
CA ARG A 82 16.99 4.33 -22.50
C ARG A 82 15.64 3.66 -22.32
N GLU A 83 15.26 3.48 -21.05
CA GLU A 83 13.94 3.02 -20.64
C GLU A 83 13.43 3.95 -19.53
N ILE A 84 12.24 4.53 -19.70
CA ILE A 84 11.68 5.51 -18.76
C ILE A 84 10.15 5.45 -18.74
N ASN A 85 9.55 5.62 -17.56
CA ASN A 85 8.12 5.85 -17.43
C ASN A 85 7.82 7.34 -17.57
N LEU A 86 6.88 7.69 -18.43
CA LEU A 86 6.46 9.08 -18.66
C LEU A 86 5.01 9.13 -19.14
N TYR A 87 4.48 10.33 -19.34
CA TYR A 87 3.14 10.53 -19.88
C TYR A 87 3.18 11.20 -21.25
N ILE A 88 2.49 10.61 -22.22
CA ILE A 88 2.29 11.21 -23.54
C ILE A 88 0.92 11.85 -23.66
N ARG A 89 0.79 12.90 -24.47
CA ARG A 89 -0.50 13.53 -24.76
C ARG A 89 -1.29 12.74 -25.79
N HIS A 90 -2.47 12.27 -25.42
CA HIS A 90 -3.44 11.73 -26.37
C HIS A 90 -4.07 12.86 -27.19
N LYS A 91 -4.50 12.58 -28.43
CA LYS A 91 -5.18 13.54 -29.33
C LYS A 91 -6.42 14.21 -28.71
N LYS A 92 -7.09 13.53 -27.79
CA LYS A 92 -8.23 14.05 -27.01
C LYS A 92 -7.83 14.92 -25.80
N GLY A 93 -6.54 15.24 -25.64
CA GLY A 93 -6.03 16.17 -24.63
C GLY A 93 -5.61 15.55 -23.29
N HIS A 94 -6.08 14.34 -22.94
CA HIS A 94 -5.66 13.64 -21.71
C HIS A 94 -4.25 13.05 -21.83
N ARG A 95 -3.68 12.65 -20.68
CA ARG A 95 -2.35 12.04 -20.57
C ARG A 95 -2.46 10.53 -20.48
N VAL A 96 -1.64 9.82 -21.25
CA VAL A 96 -1.55 8.35 -21.22
C VAL A 96 -0.21 7.98 -20.59
N PRO A 97 -0.20 7.23 -19.48
CA PRO A 97 1.03 6.73 -18.88
C PRO A 97 1.64 5.65 -19.78
N VAL A 98 2.91 5.79 -20.13
CA VAL A 98 3.61 4.85 -21.00
C VAL A 98 5.00 4.51 -20.48
N LEU A 99 5.45 3.30 -20.77
CA LEU A 99 6.86 2.93 -20.68
C LEU A 99 7.51 3.18 -22.04
N VAL A 100 8.40 4.17 -22.11
CA VAL A 100 9.13 4.53 -23.33
C VAL A 100 10.49 3.86 -23.33
N ARG A 101 10.85 3.29 -24.48
CA ARG A 101 12.19 2.79 -24.80
C ARG A 101 12.70 3.45 -26.06
N THR A 102 13.93 3.94 -26.03
CA THR A 102 14.55 4.59 -27.20
C THR A 102 15.86 3.91 -27.55
N THR A 103 16.11 3.70 -28.84
CA THR A 103 17.38 3.21 -29.39
C THR A 103 17.74 3.97 -30.66
N THR A 104 19.02 4.11 -30.98
CA THR A 104 19.44 4.68 -32.27
C THR A 104 19.30 3.67 -33.40
N LEU A 105 19.14 4.17 -34.62
CA LEU A 105 19.27 3.40 -35.85
C LEU A 105 20.52 3.89 -36.59
N GLN A 106 21.34 2.97 -37.05
CA GLN A 106 22.60 3.26 -37.76
C GLN A 106 22.56 2.73 -39.18
N ASP A 107 23.26 3.40 -40.09
CA ASP A 107 23.50 2.89 -41.44
C ASP A 107 24.59 1.80 -41.48
N SER A 108 24.87 1.27 -42.68
CA SER A 108 25.90 0.23 -42.87
C SER A 108 27.33 0.70 -42.56
N GLN A 109 27.55 2.01 -42.38
CA GLN A 109 28.84 2.59 -42.01
C GLN A 109 28.91 2.93 -40.52
N GLY A 110 27.88 2.59 -39.73
CA GLY A 110 27.79 2.85 -38.29
C GLY A 110 27.40 4.29 -37.94
N LYS A 111 26.99 5.11 -38.93
CA LYS A 111 26.54 6.48 -38.67
C LYS A 111 25.10 6.46 -38.19
N VAL A 112 24.81 7.18 -37.11
CA VAL A 112 23.43 7.36 -36.61
C VAL A 112 22.62 8.12 -37.66
N VAL A 113 21.52 7.50 -38.12
CA VAL A 113 20.57 8.07 -39.08
C VAL A 113 19.27 8.52 -38.42
N GLY A 114 19.09 8.21 -37.13
CA GLY A 114 17.90 8.56 -36.37
C GLY A 114 17.74 7.69 -35.13
N ALA A 115 16.52 7.69 -34.58
CA ALA A 115 16.17 6.87 -33.44
C ALA A 115 14.77 6.26 -33.55
N VAL A 116 14.63 5.07 -32.98
CA VAL A 116 13.36 4.37 -32.80
C VAL A 116 12.91 4.60 -31.37
N GLU A 117 11.65 5.00 -31.21
CA GLU A 117 10.96 5.03 -29.92
C GLU A 117 9.86 3.97 -29.92
N ILE A 118 9.87 3.15 -28.88
CA ILE A 118 8.85 2.15 -28.59
C ILE A 118 8.16 2.58 -27.30
N PHE A 119 6.84 2.53 -27.25
CA PHE A 119 6.10 2.87 -26.05
C PHE A 119 4.90 1.94 -25.81
N SER A 120 4.79 1.46 -24.59
CA SER A 120 3.72 0.57 -24.14
C SER A 120 2.75 1.31 -23.23
N ASP A 121 1.44 1.15 -23.44
CA ASP A 121 0.41 1.71 -22.55
C ASP A 121 0.43 1.01 -21.18
N ASN A 122 0.76 1.77 -20.13
CA ASN A 122 0.81 1.29 -18.76
C ASN A 122 -0.53 1.42 -18.02
N THR A 123 -1.58 1.96 -18.65
CA THR A 123 -2.90 2.16 -18.03
C THR A 123 -3.47 0.87 -17.42
N PRO A 124 -3.47 -0.30 -18.11
CA PRO A 124 -3.99 -1.54 -17.52
C PRO A 124 -3.18 -2.01 -16.30
N LYS A 125 -1.85 -1.88 -16.36
CA LYS A 125 -0.94 -2.26 -15.27
C LYS A 125 -1.15 -1.41 -14.02
N LEU A 126 -1.33 -0.10 -14.20
CA LEU A 126 -1.63 0.82 -13.10
C LEU A 126 -2.99 0.51 -12.47
N ALA A 127 -4.02 0.27 -13.27
CA ALA A 127 -5.35 -0.10 -12.79
C ALA A 127 -5.33 -1.42 -11.97
N ILE A 128 -4.61 -2.44 -12.45
CA ILE A 128 -4.44 -3.71 -11.72
C ILE A 128 -3.71 -3.47 -10.39
N THR A 129 -2.62 -2.72 -10.40
CA THR A 129 -1.85 -2.41 -9.18
C THR A 129 -2.70 -1.69 -8.14
N GLN A 130 -3.52 -0.74 -8.56
CA GLN A 130 -4.42 -0.02 -7.67
C GLN A 130 -5.52 -0.92 -7.11
N ARG A 131 -6.09 -1.78 -7.96
CA ARG A 131 -7.10 -2.76 -7.54
C ARG A 131 -6.55 -3.80 -6.58
N ILE A 132 -5.30 -4.24 -6.76
CA ILE A 132 -4.60 -5.10 -5.81
C ILE A 132 -4.47 -4.40 -4.45
N LYS A 133 -4.04 -3.14 -4.43
CA LYS A 133 -3.95 -2.36 -3.17
C LYS A 133 -5.30 -2.19 -2.47
N GLU A 134 -6.37 -1.97 -3.23
CA GLU A 134 -7.72 -1.87 -2.68
C GLU A 134 -8.21 -3.21 -2.13
N LEU A 135 -7.96 -4.31 -2.84
CA LEU A 135 -8.28 -5.66 -2.39
C LEU A 135 -7.47 -6.04 -1.15
N GLU A 136 -6.19 -5.65 -1.06
CA GLU A 136 -5.35 -5.84 0.11
C GLU A 136 -5.89 -5.07 1.32
N LYS A 137 -6.30 -3.80 1.13
CA LYS A 137 -6.95 -3.03 2.19
C LYS A 137 -8.24 -3.69 2.66
N MET A 138 -9.09 -4.14 1.75
CA MET A 138 -10.35 -4.84 2.09
C MET A 138 -10.10 -6.19 2.78
N ALA A 139 -9.00 -6.87 2.45
CA ALA A 139 -8.68 -8.18 3.02
C ALA A 139 -7.98 -8.11 4.39
N LEU A 140 -7.41 -6.97 4.76
CA LEU A 140 -6.51 -6.84 5.91
C LEU A 140 -6.96 -5.83 6.97
N LEU A 141 -7.98 -5.01 6.67
CA LEU A 141 -8.55 -4.06 7.62
C LEU A 141 -9.95 -4.50 8.07
N ASP A 142 -10.32 -4.11 9.29
CA ASP A 142 -11.70 -4.21 9.78
C ASP A 142 -12.53 -3.07 9.18
N PRO A 143 -13.68 -3.35 8.54
CA PRO A 143 -14.43 -2.34 7.79
C PRO A 143 -15.10 -1.27 8.67
N LEU A 144 -15.32 -1.54 9.96
CA LEU A 144 -15.94 -0.58 10.87
C LEU A 144 -14.90 0.35 11.49
N THR A 145 -13.80 -0.21 11.97
CA THR A 145 -12.81 0.51 12.77
C THR A 145 -11.61 0.99 11.97
N GLU A 146 -11.45 0.51 10.74
CA GLU A 146 -10.30 0.72 9.85
C GLU A 146 -8.95 0.25 10.44
N LEU A 147 -8.96 -0.43 11.59
CA LEU A 147 -7.77 -1.06 12.16
C LEU A 147 -7.42 -2.34 11.40
N ALA A 148 -6.25 -2.91 11.71
CA ALA A 148 -5.91 -4.25 11.24
C ALA A 148 -7.00 -5.26 11.64
N ASN A 149 -7.39 -6.14 10.73
CA ASN A 149 -8.25 -7.26 11.10
C ASN A 149 -7.44 -8.42 11.69
N ARG A 150 -8.14 -9.43 12.20
CA ARG A 150 -7.56 -10.66 12.74
C ARG A 150 -6.50 -11.29 11.83
N ARG A 151 -6.77 -11.40 10.52
CA ARG A 151 -5.84 -12.00 9.56
C ARG A 151 -4.52 -11.22 9.48
N TYR A 152 -4.59 -9.89 9.43
CA TYR A 152 -3.39 -9.06 9.41
C TYR A 152 -2.58 -9.17 10.70
N ILE A 153 -3.27 -9.23 11.85
CA ILE A 153 -2.64 -9.44 13.15
C ILE A 153 -1.90 -10.78 13.18
N GLU A 154 -2.54 -11.88 12.76
CA GLU A 154 -1.94 -13.22 12.74
C GLU A 154 -0.68 -13.27 11.86
N LEU A 155 -0.72 -12.67 10.66
CA LEU A 155 0.43 -12.58 9.76
C LEU A 155 1.62 -11.82 10.40
N ASN A 156 1.33 -10.71 11.06
CA ASN A 156 2.37 -9.91 11.71
C ASN A 156 2.90 -10.57 12.99
N MET A 157 2.04 -11.26 13.74
CA MET A 157 2.45 -12.03 14.90
C MET A 157 3.38 -13.18 14.49
N GLN A 158 3.07 -13.91 13.41
CA GLN A 158 3.97 -14.92 12.86
C GLN A 158 5.33 -14.32 12.48
N THR A 159 5.31 -13.17 11.81
CA THR A 159 6.53 -12.45 11.41
C THR A 159 7.39 -12.09 12.63
N LYS A 160 6.76 -11.64 13.73
CA LYS A 160 7.47 -11.29 14.97
C LYS A 160 7.99 -12.50 15.75
N LEU A 161 7.26 -13.61 15.78
CA LEU A 161 7.77 -14.87 16.33
C LEU A 161 9.02 -15.34 15.56
N ASP A 162 9.00 -15.24 14.23
CA ASP A 162 10.13 -15.58 13.38
C ASP A 162 11.34 -14.66 13.61
N GLU A 163 11.13 -13.35 13.68
CA GLU A 163 12.18 -12.37 14.00
C GLU A 163 12.79 -12.62 15.39
N MET A 164 11.97 -12.94 16.38
CA MET A 164 12.43 -13.26 17.73
C MET A 164 13.29 -14.53 17.73
N ARG A 165 12.86 -15.59 17.04
CA ARG A 165 13.64 -16.85 16.95
C ARG A 165 14.97 -16.67 16.22
N ARG A 166 15.01 -15.85 15.16
CA ARG A 166 16.22 -15.65 14.33
C ARG A 166 17.19 -14.64 14.93
N TYR A 167 16.67 -13.56 15.51
CA TYR A 167 17.47 -12.38 15.88
C TYR A 167 17.40 -12.04 17.37
N GLY A 168 16.63 -12.78 18.17
CA GLY A 168 16.45 -12.49 19.60
C GLY A 168 15.69 -11.17 19.86
N ARG A 169 14.93 -10.66 18.88
CA ARG A 169 14.17 -9.40 19.03
C ARG A 169 12.91 -9.64 19.85
N PRO A 170 12.78 -9.07 21.07
CA PRO A 170 11.61 -9.28 21.90
C PRO A 170 10.41 -8.48 21.37
N PHE A 171 9.21 -8.98 21.62
CA PHE A 171 7.96 -8.26 21.44
C PHE A 171 6.93 -8.74 22.47
N GLY A 172 5.92 -7.93 22.72
CA GLY A 172 4.78 -8.30 23.55
C GLY A 172 3.46 -8.13 22.82
N ILE A 173 2.42 -8.76 23.34
CA ILE A 173 1.05 -8.55 22.88
C ILE A 173 0.15 -8.04 24.01
N LEU A 174 -0.83 -7.25 23.63
CA LEU A 174 -1.92 -6.79 24.48
C LEU A 174 -3.22 -7.36 23.92
N PHE A 175 -3.92 -8.18 24.68
CA PHE A 175 -5.26 -8.64 24.35
C PHE A 175 -6.27 -7.86 25.19
N MET A 176 -7.16 -7.13 24.53
CA MET A 176 -8.00 -6.09 25.13
C MET A 176 -9.46 -6.36 24.81
N ASP A 177 -10.34 -6.07 25.75
CA ASP A 177 -11.80 -6.21 25.59
C ASP A 177 -12.52 -5.03 26.22
N ILE A 178 -13.54 -4.53 25.54
CA ILE A 178 -14.39 -3.45 26.06
C ILE A 178 -15.32 -4.00 27.15
N ASP A 179 -15.14 -3.50 28.36
CA ASP A 179 -15.92 -3.93 29.50
C ASP A 179 -17.40 -3.61 29.32
N HIS A 180 -18.25 -4.61 29.58
CA HIS A 180 -19.70 -4.46 29.53
C HIS A 180 -20.26 -4.01 28.17
N PHE A 181 -19.55 -4.25 27.06
CA PHE A 181 -19.98 -3.84 25.72
C PHE A 181 -21.40 -4.30 25.36
N LYS A 182 -21.76 -5.55 25.70
CA LYS A 182 -23.13 -6.05 25.52
C LYS A 182 -24.19 -5.16 26.20
N LYS A 183 -23.94 -4.66 27.42
CA LYS A 183 -24.89 -3.77 28.11
C LYS A 183 -25.06 -2.43 27.39
N ILE A 184 -24.00 -1.93 26.75
CA ILE A 184 -24.08 -0.71 25.93
C ILE A 184 -24.97 -0.95 24.72
N ASN A 185 -24.79 -2.08 24.01
CA ASN A 185 -25.66 -2.45 22.89
C ASN A 185 -27.12 -2.62 23.33
N ASP A 186 -27.34 -3.32 24.45
CA ASP A 186 -28.68 -3.59 24.97
C ASP A 186 -29.39 -2.28 25.40
N LEU A 187 -28.66 -1.29 25.92
CA LEU A 187 -29.21 -0.02 26.41
C LEU A 187 -29.36 1.05 25.32
N HIS A 188 -28.40 1.14 24.41
CA HIS A 188 -28.29 2.26 23.46
C HIS A 188 -28.41 1.84 21.99
N GLY A 189 -28.51 0.54 21.70
CA GLY A 189 -28.56 0.00 20.34
C GLY A 189 -27.18 -0.17 19.70
N HIS A 190 -27.15 -0.97 18.63
CA HIS A 190 -25.92 -1.33 17.93
C HIS A 190 -25.18 -0.13 17.31
N ASP A 191 -25.90 0.89 16.84
CA ASP A 191 -25.28 2.10 16.27
C ASP A 191 -24.39 2.84 17.29
N ILE A 192 -24.78 2.82 18.58
CA ILE A 192 -23.97 3.39 19.66
C ILE A 192 -22.81 2.46 20.02
N GLY A 193 -23.03 1.14 19.99
CA GLY A 193 -21.94 0.16 20.09
C GLY A 193 -20.85 0.37 19.04
N ASP A 194 -21.25 0.58 17.79
CA ASP A 194 -20.33 0.86 16.68
C ASP A 194 -19.55 2.15 16.90
N LYS A 195 -20.20 3.22 17.39
CA LYS A 195 -19.51 4.46 17.79
C LYS A 195 -18.53 4.23 18.94
N VAL A 196 -18.86 3.38 19.91
CA VAL A 196 -17.94 2.99 20.99
C VAL A 196 -16.72 2.27 20.42
N LEU A 197 -16.92 1.30 19.52
CA LEU A 197 -15.82 0.58 18.86
C LEU A 197 -14.90 1.54 18.09
N ILE A 198 -15.47 2.47 17.32
CA ILE A 198 -14.72 3.49 16.58
C ILE A 198 -13.95 4.43 17.53
N MET A 199 -14.57 4.85 18.63
CA MET A 199 -13.94 5.71 19.64
C MET A 199 -12.74 5.01 20.29
N VAL A 200 -12.92 3.76 20.75
CA VAL A 200 -11.85 2.96 21.36
C VAL A 200 -10.72 2.71 20.35
N SER A 201 -11.06 2.39 19.11
CA SER A 201 -10.10 2.18 18.02
C SER A 201 -9.23 3.41 17.77
N ASN A 202 -9.86 4.58 17.66
CA ASN A 202 -9.17 5.86 17.50
C ASN A 202 -8.29 6.18 18.71
N THR A 203 -8.75 5.86 19.91
CA THR A 203 -7.99 6.05 21.15
C THR A 203 -6.74 5.19 21.14
N PHE A 204 -6.82 3.93 20.73
CA PHE A 204 -5.65 3.07 20.63
C PHE A 204 -4.66 3.53 19.55
N ILE A 205 -5.11 3.67 18.30
CA ILE A 205 -4.20 3.90 17.17
C ILE A 205 -3.46 5.25 17.26
N LYS A 206 -4.08 6.28 17.85
CA LYS A 206 -3.46 7.61 18.04
C LYS A 206 -2.47 7.65 19.20
N ASN A 207 -2.43 6.62 20.05
CA ASN A 207 -1.62 6.58 21.28
C ASN A 207 -0.59 5.46 21.31
N VAL A 208 -0.40 4.74 20.20
CA VAL A 208 0.70 3.78 20.01
C VAL A 208 1.76 4.37 19.06
N ARG A 209 2.92 3.73 18.98
CA ARG A 209 3.99 4.14 18.06
C ARG A 209 3.65 3.68 16.64
N THR A 210 4.28 4.29 15.64
CA THR A 210 4.15 3.89 14.24
C THR A 210 4.62 2.46 13.97
N SER A 211 5.49 1.91 14.82
CA SER A 211 5.96 0.52 14.76
C SER A 211 4.99 -0.49 15.36
N ASP A 212 4.04 -0.03 16.16
CA ASP A 212 3.10 -0.87 16.88
C ASP A 212 1.92 -1.19 15.95
N ILE A 213 1.36 -2.38 16.10
CA ILE A 213 0.20 -2.80 15.32
C ILE A 213 -0.97 -2.91 16.26
N VAL A 214 -2.09 -2.28 15.93
CA VAL A 214 -3.36 -2.43 16.66
C VAL A 214 -4.40 -2.91 15.67
N GLY A 215 -5.16 -3.91 16.07
CA GLY A 215 -6.24 -4.45 15.26
C GLY A 215 -7.44 -4.89 16.08
N ARG A 216 -8.58 -5.02 15.40
CA ARG A 216 -9.79 -5.61 15.96
C ARG A 216 -9.73 -7.11 15.74
N TRP A 217 -9.73 -7.86 16.84
CA TRP A 217 -9.65 -9.32 16.81
C TRP A 217 -11.00 -9.95 16.45
N GLY A 218 -12.08 -9.39 16.98
CA GLY A 218 -13.47 -9.78 16.70
C GLY A 218 -14.42 -9.21 17.75
N GLY A 219 -15.68 -8.95 17.41
CA GLY A 219 -16.65 -8.40 18.38
C GLY A 219 -16.14 -7.11 19.04
N GLU A 220 -16.07 -7.10 20.37
CA GLU A 220 -15.51 -6.04 21.22
C GLU A 220 -14.03 -6.20 21.58
N GLU A 221 -13.36 -7.18 20.98
CA GLU A 221 -11.99 -7.55 21.29
C GLU A 221 -10.98 -6.92 20.33
N PHE A 222 -9.87 -6.46 20.90
CA PHE A 222 -8.75 -5.82 20.20
C PHE A 222 -7.43 -6.49 20.58
N LEU A 223 -6.48 -6.48 19.65
CA LEU A 223 -5.14 -6.99 19.89
C LEU A 223 -4.09 -5.99 19.40
N ALA A 224 -3.08 -5.74 20.25
CA ALA A 224 -1.92 -4.96 19.86
C ALA A 224 -0.63 -5.79 19.91
N ILE A 225 0.24 -5.62 18.91
CA ILE A 225 1.60 -6.19 18.86
C ILE A 225 2.58 -5.04 19.07
N ILE A 226 3.42 -5.15 20.11
CA ILE A 226 4.35 -4.09 20.51
C ILE A 226 5.79 -4.60 20.36
N PRO A 227 6.52 -4.21 19.28
CA PRO A 227 7.87 -4.67 19.03
C PRO A 227 8.92 -4.03 19.95
N ASN A 228 10.05 -4.73 20.14
CA ASN A 228 11.25 -4.24 20.83
C ASN A 228 10.94 -3.67 22.23
N ILE A 229 10.23 -4.46 23.04
CA ILE A 229 9.72 -4.03 24.34
C ILE A 229 10.09 -5.04 25.43
N ASN A 230 10.25 -4.54 26.67
CA ASN A 230 10.36 -5.37 27.86
C ASN A 230 9.04 -5.38 28.67
N GLU A 231 8.97 -6.19 29.73
CA GLU A 231 7.73 -6.42 30.48
C GLU A 231 7.20 -5.15 31.15
N ASP A 232 8.07 -4.36 31.78
CA ASP A 232 7.65 -3.12 32.47
C ASP A 232 7.15 -2.08 31.44
N GLN A 233 7.84 -1.92 30.32
CA GLN A 233 7.41 -1.03 29.23
C GLN A 233 6.07 -1.49 28.62
N LEU A 234 5.87 -2.80 28.47
CA LEU A 234 4.62 -3.37 27.97
C LEU A 234 3.47 -3.04 28.94
N TYR A 235 3.69 -3.25 30.24
CA TYR A 235 2.74 -2.90 31.28
C TYR A 235 2.40 -1.40 31.29
N PHE A 236 3.40 -0.52 31.21
CA PHE A 236 3.16 0.93 31.14
C PHE A 236 2.37 1.33 29.89
N THR A 237 2.68 0.71 28.75
CA THR A 237 1.95 0.96 27.49
C THR A 237 0.49 0.52 27.63
N ALA A 238 0.25 -0.67 28.16
CA ALA A 238 -1.10 -1.19 28.40
C ALA A 238 -1.88 -0.30 29.38
N ASN A 239 -1.29 0.11 30.50
CA ASN A 239 -1.96 0.96 31.49
C ASN A 239 -2.30 2.32 30.93
N LYS A 240 -1.39 2.90 30.14
CA LYS A 240 -1.67 4.15 29.44
C LYS A 240 -2.90 4.01 28.54
N LEU A 241 -3.00 2.95 27.76
CA LEU A 241 -4.17 2.71 26.90
C LEU A 241 -5.45 2.48 27.73
N CYS A 242 -5.37 1.74 28.83
CA CYS A 242 -6.48 1.51 29.75
C CYS A 242 -7.05 2.83 30.29
N VAL A 243 -6.19 3.69 30.85
CA VAL A 243 -6.57 5.00 31.39
C VAL A 243 -7.09 5.92 30.30
N LEU A 244 -6.47 5.94 29.12
CA LEU A 244 -6.94 6.79 28.02
C LEU A 244 -8.34 6.41 27.55
N VAL A 245 -8.67 5.12 27.50
CA VAL A 245 -10.03 4.68 27.14
C VAL A 245 -11.04 5.08 28.23
N GLU A 246 -10.71 4.86 29.51
CA GLU A 246 -11.57 5.27 30.64
C GLU A 246 -11.87 6.79 30.59
N GLN A 247 -10.87 7.60 30.24
CA GLN A 247 -11.01 9.06 30.13
C GLN A 247 -11.58 9.52 28.78
N SER A 248 -11.95 8.59 27.90
CA SER A 248 -12.57 8.89 26.61
C SER A 248 -14.09 8.73 26.67
N GLY A 249 -14.79 9.48 25.85
CA GLY A 249 -16.25 9.41 25.76
C GLY A 249 -16.79 10.40 24.74
N PHE A 250 -18.07 10.27 24.43
CA PHE A 250 -18.78 11.20 23.55
C PHE A 250 -20.17 11.51 24.11
N SER A 251 -20.66 12.70 23.82
CA SER A 251 -21.98 13.15 24.26
C SER A 251 -23.08 12.57 23.37
N LEU A 252 -24.14 12.09 24.02
CA LEU A 252 -25.46 11.83 23.46
C LEU A 252 -26.47 12.77 24.14
N ASP A 253 -27.67 12.88 23.57
CA ASP A 253 -28.77 13.62 24.18
C ASP A 253 -29.13 13.10 25.59
N SER A 254 -28.86 11.81 25.85
CA SER A 254 -29.08 11.14 27.13
C SER A 254 -27.91 11.23 28.12
N GLY A 255 -26.81 11.89 27.78
CA GLY A 255 -25.60 12.00 28.61
C GLY A 255 -24.31 11.56 27.91
N ILE A 256 -23.20 11.50 28.64
CA ILE A 256 -21.91 11.06 28.11
C ILE A 256 -21.84 9.53 28.15
N VAL A 257 -21.50 8.91 27.02
CA VAL A 257 -21.19 7.48 26.95
C VAL A 257 -19.69 7.30 27.16
N GLN A 258 -19.33 6.54 28.19
CA GLN A 258 -17.96 6.16 28.53
C GLN A 258 -17.89 4.64 28.72
N VAL A 259 -16.73 4.08 28.43
CA VAL A 259 -16.45 2.65 28.61
C VAL A 259 -15.06 2.47 29.21
N THR A 260 -14.82 1.30 29.78
CA THR A 260 -13.50 0.87 30.22
C THR A 260 -13.04 -0.34 29.42
N VAL A 261 -11.76 -0.68 29.51
CA VAL A 261 -11.21 -1.89 28.89
C VAL A 261 -10.46 -2.72 29.92
N SER A 262 -10.57 -4.04 29.79
CA SER A 262 -9.71 -4.98 30.49
C SER A 262 -8.61 -5.44 29.53
N ILE A 263 -7.37 -5.61 30.04
CA ILE A 263 -6.21 -5.94 29.19
C ILE A 263 -5.39 -7.09 29.81
N GLY A 264 -5.15 -8.14 29.03
CA GLY A 264 -4.11 -9.14 29.28
C GLY A 264 -2.85 -8.81 28.50
N ALA A 265 -1.71 -8.69 29.17
CA ALA A 265 -0.44 -8.29 28.55
C ALA A 265 0.66 -9.33 28.83
N THR A 266 1.33 -9.82 27.78
CA THR A 266 2.42 -10.79 27.93
C THR A 266 3.50 -10.59 26.87
N LEU A 267 4.75 -10.87 27.23
CA LEU A 267 5.85 -10.95 26.28
C LEU A 267 5.82 -12.29 25.54
N ALA A 268 6.22 -12.29 24.28
CA ALA A 268 6.47 -13.52 23.55
C ALA A 268 7.72 -14.24 24.09
N GLN A 269 7.66 -15.57 24.10
CA GLN A 269 8.71 -16.47 24.55
C GLN A 269 9.26 -17.27 23.35
N PRO A 270 10.55 -17.68 23.34
CA PRO A 270 11.18 -18.32 22.18
C PRO A 270 10.45 -19.56 21.62
N LYS A 271 9.71 -20.27 22.47
CA LYS A 271 8.97 -21.50 22.13
C LYS A 271 7.49 -21.27 21.80
N ASP A 272 7.01 -20.03 21.84
CA ASP A 272 5.61 -19.75 21.56
C ASP A 272 5.24 -20.03 20.11
N THR A 273 4.02 -20.54 19.92
CA THR A 273 3.25 -20.40 18.69
C THR A 273 2.27 -19.23 18.84
N ILE A 274 1.56 -18.88 17.76
CA ILE A 274 0.49 -17.87 17.85
C ILE A 274 -0.54 -18.29 18.89
N GLU A 275 -0.95 -19.56 18.87
CA GLU A 275 -1.95 -20.13 19.76
C GLU A 275 -1.51 -20.05 21.22
N THR A 276 -0.29 -20.50 21.56
CA THR A 276 0.17 -20.48 22.97
C THR A 276 0.34 -19.06 23.51
N LEU A 277 0.75 -18.11 22.66
CA LEU A 277 0.88 -16.71 23.02
C LEU A 277 -0.49 -16.08 23.27
N LEU A 278 -1.46 -16.32 22.38
CA LEU A 278 -2.84 -15.85 22.52
C LEU A 278 -3.52 -16.43 23.75
N GLU A 279 -3.41 -17.75 23.98
CA GLU A 279 -3.98 -18.40 25.16
C GLU A 279 -3.42 -17.80 26.47
N ARG A 280 -2.15 -17.43 26.49
CA ARG A 280 -1.53 -16.78 27.65
C ARG A 280 -2.08 -15.37 27.87
N ALA A 281 -2.20 -14.58 26.81
CA ALA A 281 -2.78 -13.25 26.89
C ALA A 281 -4.27 -13.27 27.27
N ASP A 282 -5.04 -14.23 26.74
CA ASP A 282 -6.46 -14.43 27.04
C ASP A 282 -6.68 -14.78 28.52
N LYS A 283 -5.86 -15.67 29.09
CA LYS A 283 -5.91 -15.98 30.54
C LYS A 283 -5.70 -14.74 31.41
N LEU A 284 -4.77 -13.86 31.02
CA LEU A 284 -4.51 -12.59 31.71
C LEU A 284 -5.65 -11.58 31.52
N LEU A 285 -6.25 -11.54 30.34
CA LEU A 285 -7.44 -10.73 30.07
C LEU A 285 -8.61 -11.20 30.93
N TYR A 286 -8.85 -12.51 31.01
CA TYR A 286 -9.87 -13.12 31.86
C TYR A 286 -9.64 -12.78 33.34
N TYR A 287 -8.40 -12.84 33.82
CA TYR A 287 -8.05 -12.42 35.18
C TYR A 287 -8.35 -10.93 35.42
N SER A 288 -8.07 -10.05 34.46
CA SER A 288 -8.45 -8.64 34.53
C SER A 288 -9.98 -8.47 34.66
N LYS A 289 -10.76 -9.22 33.86
CA LYS A 289 -12.22 -9.17 33.88
C LYS A 289 -12.82 -9.67 35.20
N THR A 290 -12.23 -10.70 35.81
CA THR A 290 -12.76 -11.32 37.03
C THR A 290 -12.31 -10.61 38.31
N THR A 291 -11.15 -9.94 38.30
CA THR A 291 -10.66 -9.21 39.49
C THR A 291 -11.17 -7.78 39.61
N GLY A 292 -11.99 -7.31 38.68
CA GLY A 292 -12.72 -6.04 38.80
C GLY A 292 -12.71 -5.14 37.57
N ARG A 293 -12.23 -5.61 36.42
CA ARG A 293 -12.22 -4.88 35.14
C ARG A 293 -11.40 -3.58 35.18
N ASN A 294 -11.42 -2.81 34.09
CA ASN A 294 -10.70 -1.53 33.95
C ASN A 294 -9.25 -1.60 34.45
N ARG A 295 -8.52 -2.61 33.98
CA ARG A 295 -7.16 -2.91 34.48
C ARG A 295 -6.36 -3.73 33.50
N VAL A 296 -5.06 -3.76 33.79
CA VAL A 296 -4.08 -4.58 33.09
C VAL A 296 -3.60 -5.70 34.01
N SER A 297 -3.50 -6.91 33.46
CA SER A 297 -2.83 -8.03 34.12
C SER A 297 -1.67 -8.54 33.27
N ILE A 298 -0.54 -8.77 33.93
CA ILE A 298 0.68 -9.41 33.40
C ILE A 298 0.98 -10.69 34.21
N GLU A 299 1.93 -11.49 33.75
CA GLU A 299 2.27 -12.78 34.38
C GLU A 299 2.61 -12.66 35.88
N ARG A 300 3.27 -11.58 36.30
CA ARG A 300 3.59 -11.32 37.72
C ARG A 300 2.35 -11.22 38.61
N ASN A 301 1.20 -10.80 38.07
CA ASN A 301 -0.04 -10.68 38.84
C ASN A 301 -0.59 -12.06 39.26
N LEU A 302 -0.35 -13.11 38.48
CA LEU A 302 -0.84 -14.47 38.77
C LEU A 302 -0.03 -15.17 39.86
N ILE A 303 1.19 -14.71 40.13
CA ILE A 303 2.11 -15.31 41.12
C ILE A 303 1.91 -14.68 42.52
N SER A 304 1.26 -13.51 42.57
CA SER A 304 1.11 -12.71 43.78
C SER A 304 -0.28 -12.83 44.44
N GLY A 305 -1.13 -13.73 43.96
CA GLY A 305 -2.48 -14.02 44.48
C GLY A 305 -2.60 -15.47 44.91
#